data_AF-A0A7M5XLU1-F1
#
_entry.id   AF-A0A7M5XLU1-F1
#
_cell.length_a   1.000
_cell.length_b   1.000
_cell.length_c   1.000
_cell.angle_alpha   90.00
_cell.angle_beta   90.00
_cell.angle_gamma   90.00
#
_symmetry.space_group_name_H-M   'P 1'
#
loop_
_entity.id
_entity.type
_entity.pdbx_description
1 polymer ?
#
loop_
_entity_poly.entity_id
_entity_poly.type
_entity_poly.pdbx_seq_one_letter_code
_entity_poly.pdbx_strand_id
1 'polypeptide(L)'
;TYMINKEIEKLFTKAKRQESTLRHTHSSCPTDKLYDHFKSHFNPEDPSIDFTPDEMIENIPLFVKDLQDISEFTDINDTPPSIDEIHAHIQKLKNNKASNDIEPELLKRCIHPILLEVIHRITNNLWSGHDLPISWGQSLLRTLWKGKGSKKDPS
;
A
#
# COMPACT_ATOMS: atom_id res chain seq x y z
N THR A 1 0.11 30.48 -1.76
CA THR A 1 1.23 30.16 -2.68
C THR A 1 2.58 30.15 -1.98
N TYR A 2 2.99 31.22 -1.30
CA TYR A 2 4.29 31.30 -0.60
C TYR A 2 4.50 30.21 0.48
N MET A 3 3.52 30.00 1.37
CA MET A 3 3.62 29.00 2.44
C MET A 3 3.75 27.58 1.93
N ILE A 4 3.01 27.23 0.87
CA ILE A 4 3.06 25.89 0.28
C ILE A 4 4.42 25.66 -0.42
N ASN A 5 4.98 26.67 -1.08
CA ASN A 5 6.31 26.56 -1.68
C ASN A 5 7.40 26.34 -0.62
N LYS A 6 7.29 26.99 0.54
CA LYS A 6 8.20 26.81 1.68
C LYS A 6 8.10 25.40 2.28
N GLU A 7 6.91 24.81 2.32
CA GLU A 7 6.73 23.42 2.78
C GLU A 7 7.37 22.43 1.81
N ILE A 8 7.22 22.64 0.51
CA ILE A 8 7.84 21.77 -0.50
C ILE A 8 9.35 21.87 -0.50
N GLU A 9 9.91 23.06 -0.32
CA GLU A 9 11.36 23.24 -0.20
C GLU A 9 11.92 22.48 1.01
N LYS A 10 11.17 22.44 2.13
CA LYS A 10 11.52 21.59 3.28
C LYS A 10 11.46 20.10 2.93
N LEU A 11 10.42 19.66 2.22
CA LEU A 11 10.29 18.26 1.78
C LEU A 11 11.46 17.87 0.85
N PHE A 12 11.82 18.74 -0.09
CA PHE A 12 12.94 18.53 -0.99
C PHE A 12 14.27 18.45 -0.25
N THR A 13 14.48 19.34 0.73
CA THR A 13 15.68 19.34 1.59
C THR A 13 15.80 18.03 2.37
N LYS A 14 14.69 17.55 2.95
CA LYS A 14 14.65 16.26 3.66
C LYS A 14 14.95 15.08 2.73
N ALA A 15 14.30 15.04 1.56
CA ALA A 15 14.54 14.00 0.56
C ALA A 15 16.00 13.96 0.11
N LYS A 16 16.64 15.11 -0.11
CA LYS A 16 18.07 15.21 -0.46
C LYS A 16 18.98 14.63 0.63
N ARG A 17 18.58 14.73 1.89
CA ARG A 17 19.31 14.18 3.04
C ARG A 17 18.92 12.73 3.36
N GLN A 18 18.02 12.14 2.58
CA GLN A 18 17.44 10.81 2.85
C GLN A 18 16.81 10.74 4.25
N GLU A 19 16.31 11.86 4.75
CA GLU A 19 15.59 11.94 6.03
C GLU A 19 14.14 11.52 5.84
N SER A 20 13.60 10.76 6.80
CA SER A 20 12.19 10.37 6.79
C SER A 20 11.28 11.58 6.97
N THR A 21 10.19 11.62 6.20
CA THR A 21 9.09 12.58 6.41
C THR A 21 8.07 12.08 7.43
N LEU A 22 8.16 10.80 7.80
CA LEU A 22 7.32 10.22 8.84
C LEU A 22 7.52 10.94 10.16
N ARG A 23 6.41 11.35 10.75
CA ARG A 23 6.41 11.88 12.11
C ARG A 23 6.62 10.73 13.07
N HIS A 24 7.64 10.82 13.93
CA HIS A 24 7.73 9.95 15.09
C HIS A 24 6.55 10.23 16.02
N THR A 25 5.60 9.31 16.04
CA THR A 25 4.48 9.31 16.97
C THR A 25 4.71 8.22 18.00
N HIS A 26 4.55 8.58 19.28
CA HIS A 26 4.56 7.62 20.36
C HIS A 26 3.32 6.75 20.27
N SER A 27 3.52 5.42 20.27
CA SER A 27 2.43 4.47 20.42
C SER A 27 1.75 4.71 21.76
N SER A 28 0.42 4.85 21.76
CA SER A 28 -0.35 4.98 23.00
C SER A 28 -0.63 3.63 23.65
N CYS A 29 -0.59 2.54 22.87
CA CYS A 29 -0.78 1.18 23.34
C CYS A 29 0.58 0.44 23.38
N PRO A 30 0.90 -0.30 24.45
CA PRO A 30 2.11 -1.13 24.49
C PRO A 30 2.14 -2.16 23.35
N THR A 31 3.30 -2.34 22.74
CA THR A 31 3.50 -3.27 21.61
C THR A 31 3.14 -4.71 21.96
N ASP A 32 3.48 -5.16 23.17
CA ASP A 32 3.21 -6.53 23.63
C ASP A 32 1.70 -6.81 23.67
N LYS A 33 0.90 -5.85 24.18
CA LYS A 33 -0.56 -5.97 24.22
C LYS A 33 -1.19 -6.05 22.83
N LEU A 34 -0.64 -5.29 21.87
CA LEU A 34 -1.09 -5.35 20.48
C LEU A 34 -0.76 -6.68 19.83
N TYR A 35 0.48 -7.16 20.04
CA TYR A 35 0.92 -8.45 19.54
C TYR A 35 0.00 -9.56 20.06
N ASP A 36 -0.24 -9.63 21.36
CA ASP A 36 -1.11 -10.63 21.97
C ASP A 36 -2.55 -10.54 21.48
N HIS A 37 -3.10 -9.32 21.37
CA HIS A 37 -4.44 -9.08 20.82
C HIS A 37 -4.55 -9.63 19.39
N PHE A 38 -3.65 -9.24 18.49
CA PHE A 38 -3.69 -9.70 17.10
C PHE A 38 -3.40 -11.18 16.96
N LYS A 39 -2.48 -11.74 17.75
CA LYS A 39 -2.21 -13.18 17.77
C LYS A 39 -3.44 -13.98 18.20
N SER A 40 -4.16 -13.52 19.23
CA SER A 40 -5.41 -14.15 19.67
C SER A 40 -6.56 -13.98 18.68
N HIS A 41 -6.62 -12.85 17.97
CA HIS A 41 -7.70 -12.54 17.03
C HIS A 41 -7.51 -13.20 15.66
N PHE A 42 -6.27 -13.33 15.18
CA PHE A 42 -5.98 -13.83 13.84
C PHE A 42 -5.57 -15.31 13.78
N ASN A 43 -5.27 -15.97 14.92
CA ASN A 43 -4.89 -17.39 14.96
C ASN A 43 -5.59 -18.23 16.07
N PRO A 44 -6.93 -18.28 16.20
CA PRO A 44 -7.54 -19.25 17.13
C PRO A 44 -7.47 -20.68 16.59
N GLU A 45 -7.82 -20.87 15.32
CA GLU A 45 -7.75 -22.12 14.55
C GLU A 45 -7.56 -21.69 13.11
N ASP A 46 -6.42 -22.00 12.49
CA ASP A 46 -6.17 -21.68 11.09
C ASP A 46 -6.70 -22.83 10.21
N PRO A 47 -7.89 -22.70 9.59
CA PRO A 47 -8.42 -23.72 8.69
C PRO A 47 -7.55 -23.89 7.44
N SER A 48 -6.59 -22.99 7.16
CA SER A 48 -5.67 -23.16 6.01
C SER A 48 -4.55 -24.19 6.26
N ILE A 49 -4.38 -24.65 7.50
CA ILE A 49 -3.48 -25.77 7.83
C ILE A 49 -4.13 -27.11 7.45
N ASP A 50 -5.47 -27.18 7.45
CA ASP A 50 -6.22 -28.36 7.03
C ASP A 50 -6.94 -28.11 5.69
N PHE A 51 -6.29 -28.59 4.63
CA PHE A 51 -6.84 -28.97 3.33
C PHE A 51 -7.61 -27.92 2.54
N THR A 52 -6.97 -27.48 1.46
CA THR A 52 -7.57 -26.97 0.20
C THR A 52 -8.72 -25.96 0.38
N PRO A 53 -8.53 -24.69 -0.03
CA PRO A 53 -9.60 -23.69 -0.05
C PRO A 53 -10.91 -24.29 -0.56
N ASP A 54 -12.08 -23.92 -0.01
CA ASP A 54 -13.38 -24.46 -0.43
C ASP A 54 -13.59 -24.34 -1.96
N GLU A 55 -12.93 -23.37 -2.60
CA GLU A 55 -12.89 -23.13 -4.04
C GLU A 55 -12.12 -24.20 -4.84
N MET A 56 -11.31 -25.02 -4.18
CA MET A 56 -10.57 -26.18 -4.72
C MET A 56 -11.27 -27.52 -4.43
N ILE A 57 -12.38 -27.51 -3.68
CA ILE A 57 -13.26 -28.67 -3.55
C ILE A 57 -13.95 -28.89 -4.91
N GLU A 58 -14.15 -30.16 -5.31
CA GLU A 58 -14.54 -30.65 -6.65
C GLU A 58 -15.72 -29.94 -7.36
N ASN A 59 -16.42 -29.01 -6.71
CA ASN A 59 -17.53 -28.24 -7.26
C ASN A 59 -17.27 -26.73 -7.22
N ILE A 60 -16.49 -26.24 -8.20
CA ILE A 60 -16.40 -24.81 -8.50
C ILE A 60 -17.82 -24.24 -8.65
N PRO A 61 -18.23 -23.24 -7.84
CA PRO A 61 -19.56 -22.65 -7.93
C PRO A 61 -19.86 -22.12 -9.34
N LEU A 62 -21.11 -22.28 -9.80
CA LEU A 62 -21.51 -21.89 -11.16
C LEU A 62 -21.15 -20.44 -11.50
N PHE A 63 -21.31 -19.51 -10.55
CA PHE A 63 -20.95 -18.10 -10.78
C PHE A 63 -19.45 -17.89 -11.06
N VAL A 64 -18.56 -18.75 -10.55
CA VAL A 64 -17.13 -18.68 -10.85
C VAL A 64 -16.86 -19.15 -12.29
N LYS A 65 -17.60 -20.16 -12.77
CA LYS A 65 -17.57 -20.58 -14.18
C LYS A 65 -18.14 -19.48 -15.08
N ASP A 66 -19.27 -18.89 -14.70
CA ASP A 66 -19.87 -17.77 -15.43
C ASP A 66 -18.90 -16.57 -15.50
N LEU A 67 -18.14 -16.28 -14.43
CA LEU A 67 -17.10 -15.24 -14.44
C LEU A 67 -15.91 -15.58 -15.34
N GLN A 68 -15.51 -16.85 -15.42
CA GLN A 68 -14.49 -17.31 -16.37
C GLN A 68 -14.97 -17.13 -17.81
N ASP A 69 -16.22 -17.48 -18.10
CA ASP A 69 -16.81 -17.31 -19.43
C ASP A 69 -16.91 -15.83 -19.81
N ILE A 70 -17.26 -14.93 -18.87
CA ILE A 70 -17.26 -13.47 -19.10
C ILE A 70 -15.87 -12.93 -19.43
N SER A 71 -14.81 -13.54 -18.86
CA SER A 71 -13.44 -13.13 -19.14
C SER A 71 -13.04 -13.38 -20.61
N GLU A 72 -13.64 -14.36 -21.28
CA GLU A 72 -13.40 -14.63 -22.71
C GLU A 72 -13.96 -13.54 -23.63
N PHE A 73 -14.97 -12.79 -23.18
CA PHE A 73 -15.61 -11.72 -23.93
C PHE A 73 -15.14 -10.32 -23.53
N THR A 74 -14.34 -10.20 -22.48
CA THR A 74 -13.86 -8.92 -21.96
C THR A 74 -12.41 -8.72 -22.40
N ASP A 75 -12.16 -7.69 -23.20
CA ASP A 75 -10.81 -7.25 -23.53
C ASP A 75 -10.17 -6.60 -22.30
N ILE A 76 -9.62 -7.44 -21.42
CA ILE A 76 -8.91 -7.01 -20.23
C ILE A 76 -7.49 -6.67 -20.65
N ASN A 77 -7.16 -5.38 -20.60
CA ASN A 77 -5.78 -4.94 -20.80
C ASN A 77 -4.92 -5.39 -19.61
N ASP A 78 -4.09 -6.41 -19.82
CA ASP A 78 -3.13 -6.98 -18.87
C ASP A 78 -1.70 -6.45 -19.09
N THR A 79 -1.53 -5.48 -20.01
CA THR A 79 -0.23 -4.87 -20.27
C THR A 79 0.22 -4.02 -19.09
N PRO A 80 1.54 -3.92 -18.85
CA PRO A 80 2.03 -3.12 -17.75
C PRO A 80 1.68 -1.63 -17.97
N PRO A 81 1.48 -0.87 -16.88
CA PRO A 81 1.11 0.54 -16.97
C PRO A 81 2.13 1.36 -17.76
N SER A 82 1.64 2.11 -18.73
CA SER A 82 2.43 3.05 -19.51
C SER A 82 2.94 4.25 -18.68
N ILE A 83 3.93 4.96 -19.21
CA ILE A 83 4.44 6.21 -18.60
C ILE A 83 3.32 7.25 -18.44
N ASP A 84 2.42 7.35 -19.42
CA ASP A 84 1.30 8.30 -19.39
C ASP A 84 0.28 7.95 -18.30
N GLU A 85 0.00 6.66 -18.12
CA GLU A 85 -0.86 6.18 -17.02
C GLU A 85 -0.23 6.45 -15.66
N ILE A 86 1.07 6.19 -15.50
CA ILE A 86 1.83 6.50 -14.28
C ILE A 86 1.76 8.00 -13.99
N HIS A 87 1.99 8.84 -15.00
CA HIS A 87 1.89 10.29 -14.86
C HIS A 87 0.49 10.73 -14.41
N ALA A 88 -0.56 10.23 -15.08
CA ALA A 88 -1.95 10.51 -14.72
C ALA A 88 -2.29 10.05 -13.30
N HIS A 89 -1.74 8.92 -12.85
CA HIS A 89 -1.93 8.42 -11.49
C HIS A 89 -1.24 9.26 -10.43
N ILE A 90 0.00 9.72 -10.69
CA ILE A 90 0.71 10.62 -9.76
C ILE A 90 -0.09 11.91 -9.55
N GLN A 91 -0.67 12.48 -10.61
CA GLN A 91 -1.51 13.67 -10.52
C GLN A 91 -2.78 13.45 -9.68
N LYS A 92 -3.34 12.24 -9.71
CA LYS A 92 -4.55 11.86 -8.95
C LYS A 92 -4.30 11.52 -7.49
N LEU A 93 -3.05 11.40 -7.03
CA LEU A 93 -2.75 11.08 -5.63
C LEU A 93 -3.41 12.11 -4.69
N LYS A 94 -4.06 11.69 -3.62
CA LYS A 94 -4.69 12.63 -2.68
C LYS A 94 -3.65 13.17 -1.69
N ASN A 95 -3.62 14.49 -1.50
CA ASN A 95 -2.75 15.11 -0.49
C ASN A 95 -3.24 14.73 0.93
N ASN A 96 -2.34 14.78 1.92
CA ASN A 96 -2.64 14.47 3.33
C ASN A 96 -3.22 13.05 3.57
N LYS A 97 -2.98 12.11 2.65
CA LYS A 97 -3.23 10.68 2.89
C LYS A 97 -1.97 10.03 3.44
N ALA A 98 -2.14 8.88 4.09
CA ALA A 98 -1.03 8.10 4.59
C ALA A 98 -0.07 7.80 3.43
N SER A 99 1.08 8.44 3.45
CA SER A 99 2.21 8.10 2.61
C SER A 99 3.33 7.66 3.52
N ASN A 100 4.03 6.60 3.10
CA ASN A 100 5.02 5.92 3.93
C ASN A 100 6.33 6.69 4.05
N ASP A 101 6.62 7.66 3.17
CA ASP A 101 7.74 8.60 3.38
C ASP A 101 7.86 9.73 2.35
N ILE A 102 7.15 9.65 1.21
CA ILE A 102 7.20 10.68 0.17
C ILE A 102 5.82 11.30 0.05
N GLU A 103 5.69 12.58 0.41
CA GLU A 103 4.40 13.24 0.30
C GLU A 103 3.90 13.30 -1.15
N PRO A 104 2.61 12.98 -1.41
CA PRO A 104 2.03 13.06 -2.75
C PRO A 104 2.23 14.42 -3.44
N GLU A 105 2.24 15.51 -2.67
CA GLU A 105 2.44 16.85 -3.22
C GLU A 105 3.85 17.04 -3.77
N LEU A 106 4.86 16.45 -3.13
CA LEU A 106 6.24 16.48 -3.65
C LEU A 106 6.32 15.76 -4.99
N LEU A 107 5.70 14.57 -5.10
CA LEU A 107 5.68 13.79 -6.34
C LEU A 107 5.02 14.56 -7.48
N LYS A 108 3.88 15.20 -7.24
CA LYS A 108 3.17 15.99 -8.25
C LYS A 108 3.95 17.19 -8.76
N ARG A 109 4.73 17.84 -7.89
CA ARG A 109 5.50 19.06 -8.25
C ARG A 109 6.85 18.74 -8.86
N CYS A 110 7.43 17.60 -8.52
CA CYS A 110 8.72 17.15 -9.02
C CYS A 110 8.59 16.11 -10.14
N ILE A 111 7.48 16.11 -10.89
CA ILE A 111 7.33 15.26 -12.06
C ILE A 111 8.39 15.66 -13.08
N HIS A 112 9.28 14.72 -13.35
CA HIS A 112 10.38 14.85 -14.29
C HIS A 112 10.44 13.57 -15.14
N PRO A 113 10.79 13.62 -16.44
CA PRO A 113 10.85 12.44 -17.30
C PRO A 113 11.67 11.30 -16.70
N ILE A 114 12.83 11.61 -16.12
CA ILE A 114 13.70 10.62 -15.43
C ILE A 114 12.96 9.93 -14.27
N LEU A 115 12.18 10.67 -13.47
CA LEU A 115 11.42 10.07 -12.37
C LEU A 115 10.35 9.12 -12.90
N LEU A 116 9.62 9.53 -13.95
CA LEU A 116 8.61 8.70 -14.58
C LEU A 116 9.21 7.43 -15.18
N GLU A 117 10.37 7.54 -15.83
CA GLU A 117 11.10 6.40 -16.38
C GLU A 117 11.55 5.43 -15.29
N VAL A 118 12.06 5.94 -14.16
CA VAL A 118 12.45 5.12 -13.01
C VAL A 118 11.24 4.38 -12.43
N ILE A 119 10.13 5.08 -12.22
CA ILE A 119 8.89 4.46 -11.71
C ILE A 119 8.38 3.42 -12.70
N HIS A 120 8.31 3.74 -13.98
CA HIS A 120 7.90 2.82 -15.05
C HIS A 120 8.75 1.55 -15.08
N ARG A 121 10.07 1.68 -14.97
CA ARG A 121 10.98 0.53 -14.89
C ARG A 121 10.69 -0.34 -13.68
N ILE A 122 10.48 0.26 -12.49
CA ILE A 122 10.15 -0.49 -11.27
C ILE A 122 8.81 -1.20 -11.44
N THR A 123 7.78 -0.52 -11.93
CA THR A 123 6.46 -1.10 -12.18
C THR A 123 6.52 -2.25 -13.18
N ASN A 124 7.25 -2.11 -14.29
CA ASN A 124 7.41 -3.17 -15.29
C ASN A 124 8.13 -4.39 -14.74
N ASN A 125 9.16 -4.18 -13.93
CA ASN A 125 9.87 -5.27 -13.27
C ASN A 125 8.96 -6.01 -12.28
N LEU A 126 8.14 -5.29 -11.51
CA LEU A 126 7.15 -5.90 -10.61
C LEU A 126 6.09 -6.68 -11.39
N TRP A 127 5.61 -6.11 -12.51
CA TRP A 127 4.57 -6.70 -13.35
C TRP A 127 5.03 -7.99 -14.03
N SER A 128 6.28 -8.02 -14.53
CA SER A 128 6.80 -9.14 -15.32
C SER A 128 7.54 -10.17 -14.46
N GLY A 129 8.32 -9.70 -13.48
CA GLY A 129 9.25 -10.52 -12.70
C GLY A 129 8.71 -11.01 -11.36
N HIS A 130 7.58 -10.48 -10.88
CA HIS A 130 7.00 -10.80 -9.56
C HIS A 130 7.97 -10.61 -8.38
N ASP A 131 9.09 -9.91 -8.58
CA ASP A 131 10.11 -9.65 -7.56
C ASP A 131 9.64 -8.55 -6.60
N LEU A 132 8.89 -8.97 -5.59
CA LEU A 132 8.45 -8.09 -4.51
C LEU A 132 9.62 -7.77 -3.58
N PRO A 133 9.83 -6.50 -3.19
CA PRO A 133 10.79 -6.16 -2.16
C PRO A 133 10.48 -6.92 -0.86
N ILE A 134 11.47 -7.59 -0.27
CA ILE A 134 11.31 -8.35 0.99
C ILE A 134 10.70 -7.47 2.09
N SER A 135 11.03 -6.18 2.10
CA SER A 135 10.49 -5.20 3.05
C SER A 135 8.98 -5.00 2.95
N TRP A 136 8.33 -5.36 1.84
CA TRP A 136 6.86 -5.27 1.72
C TRP A 136 6.15 -6.36 2.53
N GLY A 137 6.83 -7.47 2.85
CA GLY A 137 6.35 -8.45 3.82
C GLY A 137 6.45 -7.96 5.27
N GLN A 138 7.12 -6.84 5.51
CA GLN A 138 7.33 -6.27 6.83
C GLN A 138 6.41 -5.07 7.02
N SER A 139 5.35 -5.24 7.82
CA SER A 139 4.43 -4.16 8.17
C SER A 139 4.66 -3.67 9.59
N LEU A 140 4.50 -2.36 9.79
CA LEU A 140 4.49 -1.75 11.13
C LEU A 140 3.04 -1.51 11.55
N LEU A 141 2.62 -2.21 12.60
CA LEU A 141 1.31 -1.98 13.22
C LEU A 141 1.34 -0.69 14.04
N ARG A 142 0.37 0.18 13.80
CA ARG A 142 0.17 1.41 14.57
C ARG A 142 -1.29 1.53 14.99
N THR A 143 -1.51 1.81 16.27
CA THR A 143 -2.84 2.11 16.80
C THR A 143 -3.25 3.54 16.47
N LEU A 144 -4.43 3.70 15.89
CA LEU A 144 -5.08 4.99 15.71
C LEU A 144 -6.25 5.12 16.70
N TRP A 145 -6.11 5.99 17.70
CA TRP A 145 -7.22 6.25 18.63
C TRP A 145 -8.26 7.18 18.00
N LYS A 146 -9.50 6.70 17.87
CA LYS A 146 -10.62 7.43 17.27
C LYS A 146 -11.46 8.23 18.29
N GLY A 147 -10.92 8.49 19.48
CA GLY A 147 -11.63 9.26 20.51
C GLY A 147 -12.67 8.48 21.32
N LYS A 148 -12.75 7.15 21.16
CA LYS A 148 -13.62 6.26 21.93
C LYS A 148 -12.78 5.28 22.73
N GLY A 149 -13.20 4.98 23.95
CA GLY A 149 -12.49 4.05 24.83
C GLY A 149 -11.11 4.56 25.27
N SER A 150 -10.35 3.67 25.91
CA SER A 150 -9.00 3.96 26.40
C SER A 150 -7.97 3.91 25.27
N LYS A 151 -7.09 4.91 25.20
CA LYS A 151 -5.96 4.94 24.25
C LYS A 151 -4.98 3.76 24.40
N LYS A 152 -5.01 3.10 25.56
CA LYS A 152 -4.10 2.01 25.93
C LYS A 152 -4.70 0.62 25.69
N ASP A 153 -5.99 0.56 25.38
CA ASP A 153 -6.72 -0.68 25.14
C ASP A 153 -6.77 -0.94 23.63
N PRO A 154 -6.25 -2.09 23.15
CA PRO A 154 -6.39 -2.49 21.76
C PRO A 154 -7.80 -3.00 21.41
N SER A 155 -8.69 -3.18 22.40
CA SER A 155 -10.05 -3.72 22.25
C SER A 155 -11.12 -2.67 21.98
#